data_AF-A0A520VRJ2-F1
#
_entry.id   AF-A0A520VRJ2-F1
#
_cell.length_a   1.000
_cell.length_b   1.000
_cell.length_c   1.000
_cell.angle_alpha   90.00
_cell.angle_beta   90.00
_cell.angle_gamma   90.00
#
_symmetry.space_group_name_H-M   'P 1'
#
loop_
_entity.id
_entity.type
_entity.pdbx_description
1 polymer ?
#
loop_
_entity_poly.entity_id
_entity_poly.type
_entity_poly.pdbx_seq_one_letter_code
_entity_poly.pdbx_strand_id
1 'polypeptide(L)'
;MFFFTLFLSGILGAADPLYVVKDGKVDSATEKGFKVWRASACERCHGNNQQGLVGPSLIESLKVLSYKEFVTVMIEGRNAKGMPAHPHLNKVDEGTGKKKVDLLYAYLKGRSDGKVPKGRVRSFEK
;
A
#
# COMPACT_ATOMS: atom_id res chain seq x y z
N MET A 1 14.65 -28.50 47.73
CA MET A 1 14.87 -27.68 46.53
C MET A 1 13.68 -27.84 45.60
N PHE A 2 12.77 -26.85 45.54
CA PHE A 2 11.71 -26.79 44.53
C PHE A 2 12.18 -25.84 43.43
N PHE A 3 12.52 -26.37 42.26
CA PHE A 3 12.79 -25.58 41.08
C PHE A 3 11.46 -25.10 40.49
N PHE A 4 11.13 -23.83 40.72
CA PHE A 4 10.04 -23.15 40.04
C PHE A 4 10.55 -22.70 38.66
N THR A 5 10.29 -23.49 37.62
CA THR A 5 10.53 -23.09 36.23
C THR A 5 9.44 -22.11 35.81
N LEU A 6 9.79 -20.82 35.84
CA LEU A 6 8.98 -19.74 35.30
C LEU A 6 9.00 -19.82 33.76
N PHE A 7 7.95 -20.36 33.15
CA PHE A 7 7.74 -20.27 31.71
C PHE A 7 7.34 -18.84 31.35
N LEU A 8 8.29 -18.05 30.88
CA LEU A 8 8.04 -16.75 30.28
C LEU A 8 7.41 -16.98 28.90
N SER A 9 6.07 -17.01 28.82
CA SER A 9 5.36 -16.98 27.54
C SER A 9 5.55 -15.62 26.91
N GLY A 10 6.51 -15.52 25.98
CA GLY A 10 6.67 -14.35 25.12
C GLY A 10 5.47 -14.23 24.18
N ILE A 11 4.66 -13.18 24.38
CA ILE A 11 3.66 -12.77 23.39
C ILE A 11 4.45 -12.14 22.23
N LEU A 12 4.70 -12.93 21.17
CA LEU A 12 5.05 -12.35 19.87
C LEU A 12 3.83 -11.56 19.39
N GLY A 13 3.90 -10.23 19.45
CA GLY A 13 2.89 -9.36 18.85
C GLY A 13 2.78 -9.67 17.36
N ALA A 14 1.59 -10.07 16.91
CA ALA A 14 1.30 -10.24 15.49
C ALA A 14 1.50 -8.89 14.78
N ALA A 15 2.28 -8.87 13.70
CA ALA A 15 2.43 -7.68 12.88
C ALA A 15 1.06 -7.24 12.35
N ASP A 16 0.81 -5.93 12.36
CA ASP A 16 -0.43 -5.38 11.81
C ASP A 16 -0.63 -5.82 10.35
N PRO A 17 -1.87 -6.14 9.94
CA PRO A 17 -2.16 -6.50 8.56
C PRO A 17 -1.81 -5.33 7.61
N LEU A 18 -1.40 -5.67 6.39
CA LEU A 18 -1.04 -4.67 5.37
C LEU A 18 -2.19 -3.72 5.04
N TYR A 19 -3.40 -4.27 4.93
CA TYR A 19 -4.65 -3.54 4.75
C TYR A 19 -5.80 -4.37 5.34
N VAL A 20 -6.90 -3.70 5.70
CA VAL A 20 -8.14 -4.33 6.18
C VAL A 20 -9.31 -3.81 5.36
N VAL A 21 -10.23 -4.71 5.00
CA VAL A 21 -11.47 -4.37 4.30
C VAL A 21 -12.66 -4.89 5.09
N LYS A 22 -13.65 -4.04 5.33
CA LYS A 22 -14.92 -4.37 6.00
C LYS A 22 -16.07 -3.67 5.28
N ASP A 23 -17.08 -4.43 4.85
CA ASP A 23 -18.30 -3.90 4.23
C ASP A 23 -18.05 -2.88 3.09
N GLY A 24 -17.06 -3.17 2.23
CA GLY A 24 -16.67 -2.29 1.12
C GLY A 24 -15.90 -1.03 1.53
N LYS A 25 -15.54 -0.87 2.81
CA LYS A 25 -14.68 0.18 3.34
C LYS A 25 -13.30 -0.38 3.70
N VAL A 26 -12.33 0.49 3.84
CA VAL A 26 -10.93 0.13 4.15
C VAL A 26 -10.50 0.69 5.49
N ASP A 27 -9.34 0.30 6.02
CA ASP A 27 -8.73 0.99 7.16
C ASP A 27 -8.20 2.39 6.77
N SER A 28 -7.93 3.26 7.75
CA SER A 28 -7.51 4.64 7.48
C SER A 28 -6.19 4.74 6.73
N ALA A 29 -5.25 3.82 6.97
CA ALA A 29 -3.97 3.81 6.26
C ALA A 29 -4.16 3.47 4.77
N THR A 30 -5.05 2.52 4.47
CA THR A 30 -5.43 2.18 3.10
C THR A 30 -6.20 3.32 2.41
N GLU A 31 -7.10 4.04 3.10
CA GLU A 31 -7.72 5.26 2.53
C GLU A 31 -6.65 6.33 2.24
N LYS A 32 -5.65 6.50 3.12
CA LYS A 32 -4.54 7.41 2.88
C LYS A 32 -3.72 6.99 1.66
N GLY A 33 -3.52 5.69 1.43
CA GLY A 33 -2.93 5.16 0.20
C GLY A 33 -3.68 5.57 -1.07
N PHE A 34 -5.02 5.50 -1.05
CA PHE A 34 -5.85 6.01 -2.14
C PHE A 34 -5.67 7.53 -2.34
N LYS A 35 -5.57 8.31 -1.26
CA LYS A 35 -5.33 9.76 -1.33
C LYS A 35 -3.96 10.07 -1.94
N VAL A 36 -2.92 9.29 -1.60
CA VAL A 36 -1.59 9.38 -2.25
C VAL A 36 -1.70 9.12 -3.75
N TRP A 37 -2.36 8.03 -4.14
CA TRP A 37 -2.63 7.72 -5.56
C TRP A 37 -3.29 8.88 -6.30
N ARG A 38 -4.31 9.51 -5.70
CA ARG A 38 -5.01 10.65 -6.29
C ARG A 38 -4.16 11.92 -6.36
N ALA A 39 -3.42 12.23 -5.30
CA ALA A 39 -2.59 13.42 -5.22
C ALA A 39 -1.42 13.37 -6.21
N SER A 40 -0.87 12.19 -6.47
CA SER A 40 0.23 11.97 -7.42
C SER A 40 -0.23 11.80 -8.87
N ALA A 41 -1.53 11.97 -9.16
CA ALA A 41 -2.12 11.89 -10.50
C ALA A 41 -1.74 10.61 -11.30
N CYS A 42 -1.51 9.50 -10.60
CA CYS A 42 -1.04 8.26 -11.19
C CYS A 42 -2.04 7.65 -12.20
N GLU A 43 -3.32 8.01 -12.12
CA GLU A 43 -4.37 7.59 -13.05
C GLU A 43 -4.13 8.05 -14.48
N ARG A 44 -3.39 9.15 -14.68
CA ARG A 44 -3.10 9.67 -16.03
C ARG A 44 -2.35 8.67 -16.89
N CYS A 45 -1.57 7.78 -16.27
CA CYS A 45 -0.83 6.73 -16.96
C CYS A 45 -1.42 5.34 -16.70
N HIS A 46 -1.89 5.06 -15.49
CA HIS A 46 -2.31 3.70 -15.10
C HIS A 46 -3.83 3.50 -15.07
N GLY A 47 -4.60 4.51 -15.48
CA GLY A 47 -6.07 4.50 -15.54
C GLY A 47 -6.72 4.69 -14.17
N ASN A 48 -7.94 5.24 -14.15
CA ASN A 48 -8.70 5.55 -12.91
C ASN A 48 -8.87 4.35 -11.97
N ASN A 49 -8.97 3.16 -12.56
CA ASN A 49 -9.17 1.90 -11.86
C ASN A 49 -7.91 1.02 -11.83
N GLN A 50 -6.72 1.58 -12.09
CA GLN A 50 -5.42 0.89 -11.97
C GLN A 50 -5.24 -0.29 -12.94
N GLN A 51 -6.10 -0.38 -13.95
CA GLN A 51 -6.14 -1.46 -14.95
C GLN A 51 -5.20 -1.23 -16.14
N GLY A 52 -4.47 -0.13 -16.16
CA GLY A 52 -3.59 0.29 -17.25
C GLY A 52 -4.24 1.30 -18.19
N LEU A 53 -3.39 2.09 -18.84
CA LEU A 53 -3.74 3.01 -19.93
C LEU A 53 -2.51 3.19 -20.83
N VAL A 54 -1.71 4.23 -20.59
CA VAL A 54 -0.41 4.44 -21.24
C VAL A 54 0.66 3.58 -20.54
N GLY A 55 0.58 3.48 -19.21
CA GLY A 55 1.35 2.57 -18.39
C GLY A 55 0.64 1.24 -18.15
N PRO A 56 1.36 0.23 -17.66
CA PRO A 56 0.82 -1.12 -17.43
C PRO A 56 -0.27 -1.15 -16.36
N SER A 57 -1.05 -2.23 -16.35
CA SER A 57 -1.97 -2.53 -15.25
C SER A 57 -1.20 -2.71 -13.95
N LEU A 58 -1.53 -1.88 -12.94
CA LEU A 58 -0.97 -2.04 -11.60
C LEU A 58 -1.62 -3.22 -10.88
N ILE A 59 -2.89 -3.54 -11.18
CA ILE A 59 -3.57 -4.72 -10.65
C ILE A 59 -2.80 -6.00 -11.00
N GLU A 60 -2.31 -6.11 -12.24
CA GLU A 60 -1.52 -7.27 -12.67
C GLU A 60 -0.06 -7.17 -12.22
N SER A 61 0.54 -5.98 -12.27
CA SER A 61 1.95 -5.79 -11.88
C SER A 61 2.20 -6.16 -10.41
N LEU A 62 1.29 -5.80 -9.50
CA LEU A 62 1.42 -6.11 -8.05
C LEU A 62 1.12 -7.58 -7.68
N LYS A 63 0.79 -8.44 -8.65
CA LYS A 63 0.78 -9.90 -8.45
C LYS A 63 2.18 -10.48 -8.47
N VAL A 64 3.11 -9.84 -9.20
CA VAL A 64 4.45 -10.36 -9.46
C VAL A 64 5.56 -9.50 -8.85
N LEU A 65 5.34 -8.20 -8.67
CA LEU A 65 6.30 -7.32 -8.02
C LEU A 65 6.36 -7.59 -6.51
N SER A 66 7.56 -7.81 -6.00
CA SER A 66 7.82 -7.73 -4.57
C SER A 66 7.66 -6.30 -4.05
N TYR A 67 7.46 -6.16 -2.74
CA TYR A 67 7.41 -4.84 -2.10
C TYR A 67 8.70 -4.03 -2.34
N LYS A 68 9.87 -4.67 -2.26
CA LYS A 68 11.16 -3.99 -2.51
C LYS A 68 11.24 -3.44 -3.92
N GLU A 69 10.86 -4.24 -4.92
CA GLU A 69 10.85 -3.79 -6.32
C GLU A 69 9.82 -2.68 -6.54
N PHE A 70 8.64 -2.77 -5.92
CA PHE A 70 7.66 -1.69 -5.96
C PHE A 70 8.25 -0.39 -5.43
N VAL A 71 8.89 -0.41 -4.26
CA VAL A 71 9.52 0.79 -3.66
C VAL A 71 10.61 1.33 -4.58
N THR A 72 11.51 0.48 -5.08
CA THR A 72 12.57 0.89 -6.02
C THR A 72 11.98 1.59 -7.24
N VAL A 73 10.95 0.99 -7.87
CA VAL A 73 10.30 1.57 -9.06
C VAL A 73 9.63 2.91 -8.74
N MET A 74 9.00 3.05 -7.57
CA MET A 74 8.37 4.31 -7.19
C MET A 74 9.40 5.40 -6.90
N ILE A 75 10.50 5.08 -6.22
CA ILE A 75 11.48 6.08 -5.77
C ILE A 75 12.45 6.47 -6.89
N GLU A 76 12.91 5.50 -7.69
CA GLU A 76 13.90 5.72 -8.75
C GLU A 76 13.25 5.93 -10.13
N GLY A 77 12.00 5.51 -10.29
CA GLY A 77 11.30 5.53 -11.58
C GLY A 77 11.76 4.43 -12.54
N ARG A 78 11.21 4.47 -13.75
CA ARG A 78 11.68 3.71 -14.91
C ARG A 78 11.77 4.67 -16.10
N ASN A 79 12.69 5.63 -16.02
CA ASN A 79 12.76 6.76 -16.95
C ASN A 79 12.88 6.32 -18.42
N ALA A 80 13.67 5.27 -18.70
CA ALA A 80 13.78 4.69 -20.04
C ALA A 80 12.45 4.14 -20.60
N LYS A 81 11.46 3.90 -19.73
CA LYS A 81 10.09 3.46 -20.06
C LYS A 81 9.04 4.54 -19.81
N GLY A 82 9.45 5.80 -19.60
CA GLY A 82 8.55 6.94 -19.41
C GLY A 82 7.88 7.05 -18.03
N MET A 83 8.26 6.24 -17.05
CA MET A 83 7.76 6.39 -15.67
C MET A 83 8.74 7.25 -14.85
N PRO A 84 8.36 8.46 -14.42
CA PRO A 84 9.24 9.32 -13.64
C PRO A 84 9.45 8.77 -12.22
N ALA A 85 10.52 9.25 -11.58
CA ALA A 85 10.81 9.01 -10.17
C ALA A 85 9.85 9.80 -9.25
N HIS A 86 9.47 9.20 -8.11
CA HIS A 86 8.61 9.83 -7.10
C HIS A 86 9.26 9.81 -5.70
N PRO A 87 10.46 10.40 -5.52
CA PRO A 87 11.20 10.34 -4.25
C PRO A 87 10.45 10.99 -3.08
N HIS A 88 9.53 11.91 -3.36
CA HIS A 88 8.66 12.52 -2.34
C HIS A 88 7.76 11.52 -1.61
N LEU A 89 7.54 10.31 -2.16
CA LEU A 89 6.78 9.25 -1.52
C LEU A 89 7.55 8.56 -0.37
N ASN A 90 8.86 8.79 -0.23
CA ASN A 90 9.62 8.35 0.95
C ASN A 90 9.29 9.15 2.23
N LYS A 91 8.59 10.29 2.11
CA LYS A 91 8.16 11.07 3.26
C LYS A 91 7.13 10.30 4.09
N VAL A 92 7.21 10.47 5.41
CA VAL A 92 6.23 9.93 6.36
C VAL A 92 4.95 10.77 6.32
N ASP A 93 3.79 10.11 6.32
CA ASP A 93 2.50 10.75 6.58
C ASP A 93 2.30 10.88 8.08
N GLU A 94 2.12 12.11 8.56
CA GLU A 94 2.04 12.43 10.00
C GLU A 94 0.84 11.76 10.69
N GLY A 95 -0.26 11.55 9.96
CA GLY A 95 -1.48 10.94 10.53
C GLY A 95 -1.38 9.43 10.72
N THR A 96 -0.46 8.75 10.03
CA THR A 96 -0.32 7.29 10.07
C THR A 96 1.04 6.82 10.58
N GLY A 97 2.06 7.69 10.62
CA GLY A 97 3.43 7.34 10.94
C GLY A 97 4.13 6.46 9.90
N LYS A 98 3.49 6.19 8.75
CA LYS A 98 4.01 5.32 7.68
C LYS A 98 4.52 6.17 6.50
N LYS A 99 5.47 5.63 5.72
CA LYS A 99 5.88 6.33 4.49
C LYS A 99 4.72 6.32 3.49
N LYS A 100 4.62 7.38 2.69
CA LYS A 100 3.57 7.48 1.67
C LYS A 100 3.64 6.37 0.64
N VAL A 101 4.85 5.89 0.31
CA VAL A 101 5.06 4.74 -0.58
C VAL A 101 4.47 3.45 0.01
N ASP A 102 4.51 3.27 1.33
CA ASP A 102 3.95 2.08 2.01
C ASP A 102 2.42 2.12 2.02
N LEU A 103 1.86 3.29 2.27
CA LEU A 103 0.40 3.52 2.18
C LEU A 103 -0.09 3.26 0.75
N LEU A 104 0.64 3.78 -0.24
CA LEU A 104 0.32 3.55 -1.65
C LEU A 104 0.40 2.06 -2.00
N TYR A 105 1.42 1.35 -1.51
CA TYR A 105 1.55 -0.08 -1.69
C TYR A 105 0.36 -0.84 -1.10
N ALA A 106 -0.04 -0.56 0.15
CA ALA A 106 -1.17 -1.20 0.79
C ALA A 106 -2.47 -1.06 -0.03
N TYR A 107 -2.78 0.16 -0.48
CA TYR A 107 -3.93 0.42 -1.34
C TYR A 107 -3.86 -0.34 -2.67
N LEU A 108 -2.75 -0.22 -3.41
CA LEU A 108 -2.61 -0.87 -4.71
C LEU A 108 -2.57 -2.40 -4.61
N LYS A 109 -1.98 -2.93 -3.53
CA LYS A 109 -1.93 -4.36 -3.28
C LYS A 109 -3.31 -4.90 -2.96
N GLY A 110 -4.08 -4.22 -2.12
CA GLY A 110 -5.48 -4.57 -1.88
C GLY A 110 -6.35 -4.52 -3.14
N ARG A 111 -6.06 -3.61 -4.09
CA ARG A 111 -6.69 -3.60 -5.42
C ARG A 111 -6.25 -4.78 -6.29
N SER A 112 -4.97 -5.12 -6.28
CA SER A 112 -4.40 -6.28 -7.00
C SER A 112 -4.96 -7.60 -6.50
N ASP A 113 -5.16 -7.72 -5.18
CA ASP A 113 -5.71 -8.91 -4.53
C ASP A 113 -7.25 -9.01 -4.68
N GLY A 114 -7.88 -8.04 -5.34
CA GLY A 114 -9.33 -7.99 -5.56
C GLY A 114 -10.16 -7.74 -4.30
N LYS A 115 -9.54 -7.30 -3.20
CA LYS A 115 -10.20 -7.07 -1.89
C LYS A 115 -10.67 -5.64 -1.72
N VAL A 116 -9.88 -4.66 -2.17
CA VAL A 116 -10.25 -3.24 -2.11
C VAL A 116 -11.15 -2.91 -3.30
N PRO A 117 -12.30 -2.23 -3.11
CA PRO A 117 -13.22 -1.94 -4.19
C PRO A 117 -12.68 -0.92 -5.20
N LYS A 118 -13.30 -0.89 -6.38
CA LYS A 118 -13.03 0.10 -7.43
C LYS A 118 -13.51 1.50 -7.02
N GLY A 119 -12.92 2.53 -7.62
CA GLY A 119 -13.32 3.92 -7.39
C GLY A 119 -12.81 4.50 -6.07
N ARG A 120 -13.53 5.50 -5.56
CA ARG A 120 -13.17 6.18 -4.30
C ARG A 120 -13.43 5.24 -3.12
N VAL A 121 -12.44 5.09 -2.25
CA VAL A 121 -12.54 4.33 -1.00
C VAL A 121 -12.62 5.28 0.20
N ARG A 122 -13.21 4.79 1.30
CA ARG A 122 -13.37 5.50 2.58
C ARG A 122 -13.05 4.58 3.74
N SER A 123 -12.54 5.16 4.81
CA SER A 123 -12.25 4.45 6.04
C SER A 123 -13.55 3.97 6.72
N PHE A 124 -13.49 2.82 7.37
CA PHE A 124 -14.50 2.41 8.36
C PHE A 124 -14.22 2.99 9.76
N GLU A 125 -13.02 3.53 9.98
CA GLU A 125 -12.65 4.23 11.21
C GLU A 125 -13.15 5.68 11.09
N LYS A 126 -13.96 6.10 12.06
CA LYS A 126 -14.59 7.43 12.09
C LYS A 126 -13.59 8.50 12.50
#